data_AF-A0A534ZRC0-F1
#
_entry.id   AF-A0A534ZRC0-F1
#
_cell.length_a   1.000
_cell.length_b   1.000
_cell.length_c   1.000
_cell.angle_alpha   90.00
_cell.angle_beta   90.00
_cell.angle_gamma   90.00
#
_symmetry.space_group_name_H-M   'P 1'
#
loop_
_entity.id
_entity.type
_entity.pdbx_description
1 polymer ?
#
loop_
_entity_poly.entity_id
_entity_poly.type
_entity_poly.pdbx_seq_one_letter_code
_entity_poly.pdbx_strand_id
1 'polypeptide(L)'
;MTKVLCGLGLGLGLMIAVVGTPASAEAHDAYDDSQSHPLRLVAYLLNPVGFATEWLIMRPIHFAVSQPQLERVFGHTPHEDPFSYDPYRGEEPEGY
;
A
#
# COMPACT_ATOMS: atom_id res chain seq x y z
N MET A 1 29.69 17.97 19.81
CA MET A 1 28.69 17.02 20.35
C MET A 1 27.33 17.68 20.65
N THR A 2 27.28 18.94 21.08
CA THR A 2 26.03 19.67 21.43
C THR A 2 25.02 19.85 20.28
N LYS A 3 25.48 19.96 19.02
CA LYS A 3 24.61 20.11 17.84
C LYS A 3 23.81 18.84 17.47
N VAL A 4 24.38 17.66 17.72
CA VAL A 4 23.76 16.35 17.40
C VAL A 4 22.64 16.03 18.40
N LEU A 5 22.86 16.38 19.67
CA LEU A 5 21.89 16.18 20.75
C LEU A 5 20.64 17.05 20.57
N CYS A 6 20.80 18.25 20.03
CA CYS A 6 19.69 19.17 19.75
C CYS A 6 18.82 18.71 18.56
N GLY A 7 19.43 18.18 17.48
CA GLY A 7 18.70 17.66 16.33
C GLY A 7 17.90 16.39 16.63
N LEU A 8 18.42 15.52 17.50
CA LEU A 8 17.76 14.28 17.91
C LEU A 8 16.55 14.54 18.83
N GLY A 9 16.66 15.49 19.75
CA GLY A 9 15.54 15.94 20.59
C GLY A 9 14.43 16.62 19.80
N LEU A 10 14.79 17.40 18.78
CA LEU A 10 13.82 18.07 17.90
C LEU A 10 13.11 17.07 16.97
N GLY A 11 13.84 16.09 16.43
CA GLY A 11 13.27 15.01 15.62
C GLY A 11 12.31 14.12 16.41
N LEU A 12 12.68 13.71 17.63
CA LEU A 12 11.81 12.91 18.50
C LEU A 12 10.58 13.72 18.96
N GLY A 13 10.77 14.99 19.31
CA GLY A 13 9.67 15.89 19.69
C GLY A 13 8.68 16.11 18.55
N LEU A 14 9.16 16.25 17.31
CA LEU A 14 8.30 16.35 16.12
C LEU A 14 7.55 15.06 15.85
N MET A 15 8.19 13.89 16.01
CA MET A 15 7.55 12.58 15.85
C MET A 15 6.43 12.38 16.87
N ILE A 16 6.67 12.73 18.14
CA ILE A 16 5.64 12.68 19.19
C ILE A 16 4.51 13.67 18.91
N ALA A 17 4.82 14.88 18.42
CA ALA A 17 3.80 15.85 18.07
C ALA A 17 2.92 15.39 16.89
N VAL A 18 3.50 14.78 15.86
CA VAL A 18 2.77 14.26 14.70
C VAL A 18 1.91 13.04 15.05
N VAL A 19 2.39 12.16 15.94
CA VAL A 19 1.61 11.00 16.39
C VAL A 19 0.55 11.39 17.43
N GLY A 20 0.82 12.44 18.21
CA GLY A 20 -0.03 12.87 19.33
C GLY A 20 -1.17 13.82 18.95
N THR A 21 -1.21 14.37 17.73
CA THR A 21 -2.37 15.16 17.29
C THR A 21 -3.59 14.24 17.17
N PRO A 22 -4.67 14.48 17.92
CA PRO A 22 -5.90 13.72 17.75
C PRO A 22 -6.41 13.98 16.34
N ALA A 23 -6.35 12.96 15.48
CA ALA A 23 -7.06 13.00 14.21
C ALA A 23 -8.56 13.03 14.53
N SER A 24 -9.27 14.03 14.01
CA SER A 24 -10.73 14.07 14.08
C SER A 24 -11.27 12.79 13.43
N ALA A 25 -11.83 11.90 14.25
CA ALA A 25 -12.49 10.69 13.77
C ALA A 25 -13.92 11.05 13.33
N GLU A 26 -14.01 11.70 12.17
CA GLU A 26 -15.29 11.89 11.48
C GLU A 26 -15.49 10.73 10.50
N ALA A 27 -16.69 10.15 10.51
CA ALA A 27 -17.03 9.15 9.50
C ALA A 27 -17.08 9.85 8.14
N HIS A 28 -16.34 9.31 7.16
CA HIS A 28 -16.31 9.88 5.82
C HIS A 28 -17.70 9.82 5.14
N ASP A 29 -18.49 8.82 5.51
CA ASP A 29 -19.84 8.54 5.01
C ASP A 29 -20.81 8.16 6.15
N ALA A 30 -22.10 8.14 5.83
CA ALA A 30 -23.12 7.71 6.77
C ALA A 30 -23.09 6.19 6.95
N TYR A 31 -23.34 5.73 8.19
CA TYR A 31 -23.50 4.31 8.46
C TYR A 31 -24.73 3.74 7.75
N ASP A 32 -24.56 2.55 7.17
CA ASP A 32 -25.63 1.73 6.61
C ASP A 32 -25.47 0.28 7.11
N ASP A 33 -26.57 -0.48 7.20
CA ASP A 33 -26.60 -1.84 7.75
C ASP A 33 -25.72 -2.81 6.97
N SER A 34 -25.44 -2.56 5.68
CA SER A 34 -24.50 -3.35 4.91
C SER A 34 -23.08 -3.35 5.50
N GLN A 35 -22.72 -2.33 6.31
CA GLN A 35 -21.43 -2.23 6.98
C GLN A 35 -21.28 -3.25 8.13
N SER A 36 -22.39 -3.85 8.60
CA SER A 36 -22.40 -4.89 9.64
C SER A 36 -22.23 -6.32 9.10
N HIS A 37 -22.11 -6.50 7.78
CA HIS A 37 -22.03 -7.82 7.18
C HIS A 37 -20.81 -8.61 7.70
N PRO A 38 -20.95 -9.87 8.18
CA PRO A 38 -19.87 -10.59 8.84
C PRO A 38 -18.58 -10.70 8.00
N LEU A 39 -18.70 -10.93 6.68
CA LEU A 39 -17.52 -10.98 5.80
C LEU A 39 -16.81 -9.63 5.68
N ARG A 40 -17.54 -8.52 5.76
CA ARG A 40 -16.96 -7.17 5.75
C ARG A 40 -16.18 -6.90 7.03
N LEU A 41 -16.66 -7.37 8.18
CA LEU A 41 -15.90 -7.29 9.45
C LEU A 41 -14.60 -8.08 9.37
N VAL A 42 -14.63 -9.29 8.81
CA VAL A 42 -13.41 -10.08 8.55
C VAL A 42 -12.49 -9.33 7.58
N ALA A 43 -13.03 -8.74 6.52
CA ALA A 43 -12.23 -7.94 5.58
C ALA A 43 -11.56 -6.74 6.25
N TYR A 44 -12.22 -6.03 7.16
CA TYR A 44 -11.61 -4.94 7.92
C TYR A 44 -10.44 -5.39 8.79
N LEU A 45 -10.50 -6.60 9.34
CA LEU A 45 -9.39 -7.19 10.10
C LEU A 45 -8.23 -7.61 9.20
N LEU A 46 -8.52 -8.21 8.04
CA LEU A 46 -7.50 -8.74 7.14
C LEU A 46 -6.87 -7.69 6.22
N ASN A 47 -7.61 -6.67 5.82
CA ASN A 47 -7.13 -5.62 4.92
C ASN A 47 -5.81 -4.97 5.38
N PRO A 48 -5.64 -4.51 6.63
CA PRO A 48 -4.37 -3.93 7.07
C PRO A 48 -3.22 -4.94 7.04
N VAL A 49 -3.49 -6.23 7.29
CA VAL A 49 -2.48 -7.30 7.21
C VAL A 49 -2.07 -7.54 5.75
N GLY A 50 -3.03 -7.61 4.84
CA GLY A 50 -2.78 -7.72 3.41
C GLY A 50 -1.97 -6.52 2.89
N PHE A 51 -2.38 -5.31 3.26
CA PHE A 51 -1.66 -4.08 2.92
C PHE A 51 -0.23 -4.09 3.45
N ALA A 52 -0.02 -4.46 4.71
CA ALA A 52 1.33 -4.56 5.28
C ALA A 52 2.17 -5.63 4.55
N THR A 53 1.57 -6.78 4.24
CA THR A 53 2.25 -7.87 3.51
C THR A 53 2.66 -7.41 2.10
N GLU A 54 1.79 -6.68 1.41
CA GLU A 54 2.11 -6.11 0.10
C GLU A 54 3.34 -5.19 0.18
N TRP A 55 3.34 -4.24 1.13
CA TRP A 55 4.39 -3.24 1.24
C TRP A 55 5.70 -3.77 1.79
N LEU A 56 5.63 -4.63 2.80
CA LEU A 56 6.82 -5.07 3.53
C LEU A 56 7.45 -6.34 2.95
N ILE A 57 6.68 -7.16 2.24
CA ILE A 57 7.14 -8.46 1.75
C ILE A 57 7.05 -8.51 0.23
N MET A 58 5.87 -8.35 -0.35
CA MET A 58 5.66 -8.63 -1.78
C MET A 58 6.36 -7.62 -2.69
N ARG A 59 6.26 -6.31 -2.40
CA ARG A 59 6.92 -5.26 -3.20
C ARG A 59 8.45 -5.38 -3.19
N PRO A 60 9.13 -5.56 -2.04
CA PRO A 60 10.57 -5.82 -2.03
C PRO A 60 10.97 -7.07 -2.81
N ILE A 61 10.23 -8.17 -2.68
CA ILE A 61 10.48 -9.40 -3.46
C ILE A 61 10.35 -9.10 -4.95
N HIS A 62 9.28 -8.43 -5.35
CA HIS A 62 9.06 -8.03 -6.75
C HIS A 62 10.25 -7.25 -7.29
N PHE A 63 10.72 -6.22 -6.59
CA PHE A 63 11.90 -5.45 -7.01
C PHE A 63 13.17 -6.30 -7.13
N ALA A 64 13.35 -7.31 -6.28
CA ALA A 64 14.51 -8.19 -6.35
C ALA A 64 14.44 -9.14 -7.55
N VAL A 65 13.26 -9.70 -7.85
CA VAL A 65 13.10 -10.66 -8.96
C VAL A 65 12.93 -9.99 -10.32
N SER A 66 12.49 -8.74 -10.37
CA SER A 66 12.20 -8.01 -11.61
C SER A 66 13.44 -7.43 -12.31
N GLN A 67 14.64 -7.92 -11.98
CA GLN A 67 15.88 -7.44 -12.60
C GLN A 67 16.13 -8.17 -13.93
N PRO A 68 16.44 -7.47 -15.05
CA PRO A 68 16.65 -8.09 -16.37
C PRO A 68 17.70 -9.22 -16.34
N GLN A 69 18.75 -9.07 -15.54
CA GLN A 69 19.83 -10.06 -15.40
C GLN A 69 19.36 -11.35 -14.73
N LEU A 70 18.27 -11.30 -13.97
CA LEU A 70 17.72 -12.42 -13.22
C LEU A 70 16.52 -13.06 -13.94
N GLU A 71 16.12 -12.55 -15.11
CA GLU A 71 15.03 -13.09 -15.93
C GLU A 71 15.21 -14.58 -16.20
N ARG A 72 16.44 -15.04 -16.50
CA ARG A 72 16.71 -16.46 -16.75
C ARG A 72 16.45 -17.35 -15.53
N VAL A 73 16.57 -16.82 -14.32
CA VAL A 73 16.41 -17.58 -13.07
C VAL A 73 14.96 -17.56 -12.60
N PHE A 74 14.33 -16.37 -12.59
CA PHE A 74 12.98 -16.19 -12.04
C PHE A 74 11.87 -16.19 -13.10
N GLY A 75 12.22 -16.08 -14.39
CA GLY A 75 11.25 -16.01 -15.49
C GLY A 75 10.33 -14.80 -15.43
N HIS A 76 10.72 -13.74 -14.70
CA HIS A 76 9.87 -12.58 -14.52
C HIS A 76 9.92 -11.67 -15.75
N THR A 77 8.82 -11.63 -16.49
CA THR A 77 8.58 -10.70 -17.60
C THR A 77 7.46 -9.73 -17.23
N PRO A 78 7.57 -8.42 -17.55
CA PRO A 78 6.48 -7.48 -17.33
C PRO A 78 5.19 -7.98 -18.00
N HIS A 79 4.11 -8.01 -17.25
CA HIS A 79 2.78 -8.39 -17.73
C HIS A 79 1.75 -7.42 -17.18
N GLU A 80 0.62 -7.30 -17.88
CA GLU A 80 -0.50 -6.52 -17.36
C GLU A 80 -1.16 -7.24 -16.17
N ASP A 81 -1.88 -6.48 -15.35
CA ASP A 81 -2.69 -7.05 -14.28
C ASP A 81 -3.94 -7.72 -14.88
N PRO A 82 -4.08 -9.05 -14.79
CA PRO A 82 -5.24 -9.77 -15.33
C PRO A 82 -6.55 -9.42 -14.63
N PHE A 83 -6.51 -8.76 -13.47
CA PHE A 83 -7.69 -8.37 -12.69
C PHE A 83 -7.96 -6.86 -12.71
N SER A 84 -7.17 -6.09 -13.45
CA SER A 84 -7.43 -4.67 -13.65
C SER A 84 -8.66 -4.49 -14.55
N TYR A 85 -9.75 -4.01 -13.96
CA TYR A 85 -10.93 -3.57 -14.73
C TYR A 85 -10.78 -2.09 -15.05
N ASP A 86 -10.39 -1.78 -16.28
CA ASP A 86 -10.43 -0.42 -16.82
C ASP A 86 -11.58 -0.31 -17.85
N PRO A 87 -12.72 0.31 -17.50
CA PRO A 87 -13.85 0.46 -18.41
C PRO A 87 -13.60 1.49 -19.53
N TYR A 88 -12.48 2.22 -19.49
CA TYR A 88 -12.09 3.24 -20.47
C TYR A 88 -10.89 2.84 -21.32
N ARG A 89 -10.33 1.66 -21.09
CA ARG A 89 -9.35 1.06 -21.99
C ARG A 89 -10.07 0.65 -23.28
N GLY A 90 -10.11 1.56 -24.24
CA GLY A 90 -10.60 1.23 -25.58
C GLY A 90 -9.82 0.04 -26.15
N GLU A 91 -10.49 -0.79 -26.95
CA GLU A 91 -9.81 -1.75 -27.82
C GLU A 91 -8.92 -0.92 -28.76
N GLU A 92 -7.60 -0.93 -28.53
CA GLU A 92 -6.70 -0.40 -29.54
C GLU A 92 -6.93 -1.24 -30.80
N PRO A 93 -7.29 -0.63 -31.94
CA PRO A 93 -7.47 -1.40 -33.16
C PRO A 93 -6.11 -2.05 -33.47
N GLU A 94 -6.09 -3.39 -33.56
CA GLU A 94 -4.92 -4.14 -34.01
C GLU A 94 -4.50 -3.61 -35.38
N GLY A 95 -3.53 -2.70 -35.38
CA GLY A 95 -2.92 -2.16 -36.57
C GLY A 95 -2.11 -3.26 -37.24
N TYR A 96 -2.60 -3.71 -38.40
CA TYR A 96 -1.83 -4.47 -39.39
C TYR A 96 -0.75 -3.61 -40.05
#